data_AF-A0A1W6LMQ9-F1
#
_entry.id   AF-A0A1W6LMQ9-F1
#
_cell.length_a   1.000
_cell.length_b   1.000
_cell.length_c   1.000
_cell.angle_alpha   90.00
_cell.angle_beta   90.00
_cell.angle_gamma   90.00
#
_symmetry.space_group_name_H-M   'P 1'
#
loop_
_entity.id
_entity.type
_entity.pdbx_description
1 polymer ?
#
loop_
_entity_poly.entity_id
_entity_poly.type
_entity_poly.pdbx_seq_one_letter_code
_entity_poly.pdbx_strand_id
1 'polypeptide(L)'
;MKRIALVSAVLLAAVNYAYSAGIEMNISPDGSNVKATYSGSLDLSGFFNSGSVESMYSGGEEALLWPQEPVIGVSTTSAETEMGSIWGIDSPLPSFGSDVQSVPDSFYGDSFGVTIDSGTSDQAIFFDVKDIDENNIVSVSGGMTFQNKTISDLGLNLGTYQMNDSDFAQGENITLTITPEPATMALLGLGGLFIRRRSS
;
A
#
# COMPACT_ATOMS: atom_id res chain seq x y z
N MET A 1 -27.05 -1.76 61.12
CA MET A 1 -25.77 -1.06 60.89
C MET A 1 -24.98 -1.83 59.84
N LYS A 2 -24.60 -1.14 58.74
CA LYS A 2 -23.46 -1.35 57.81
C LYS A 2 -23.14 -2.80 57.38
N ARG A 3 -23.46 -3.19 56.13
CA ARG A 3 -22.56 -3.25 54.94
C ARG A 3 -21.32 -4.14 55.22
N ILE A 4 -21.03 -5.17 54.43
CA ILE A 4 -20.22 -5.04 53.20
C ILE A 4 -20.47 -6.25 52.29
N ALA A 5 -20.91 -5.99 51.06
CA ALA A 5 -20.78 -6.90 49.94
C ALA A 5 -19.36 -6.75 49.38
N LEU A 6 -18.65 -7.87 49.23
CA LEU A 6 -17.35 -7.89 48.55
C LEU A 6 -17.62 -8.22 47.08
N VAL A 7 -17.66 -7.19 46.23
CA VAL A 7 -17.67 -7.36 44.78
C VAL A 7 -16.21 -7.35 44.34
N SER A 8 -15.69 -8.50 43.92
CA SER A 8 -14.39 -8.61 43.27
C SER A 8 -14.46 -7.94 41.90
N ALA A 9 -13.85 -6.77 41.78
CA ALA A 9 -13.55 -6.17 40.49
C ALA A 9 -12.31 -6.87 39.92
N VAL A 10 -12.51 -7.79 38.97
CA VAL A 10 -11.44 -8.23 38.08
C VAL A 10 -11.18 -7.08 37.13
N LEU A 11 -10.08 -6.34 37.34
CA LEU A 11 -9.52 -5.47 36.32
C LEU A 11 -9.08 -6.38 35.18
N LEU A 12 -9.85 -6.41 34.10
CA LEU A 12 -9.35 -6.84 32.80
C LEU A 12 -8.35 -5.75 32.37
N ALA A 13 -7.06 -6.02 32.55
CA ALA A 13 -6.03 -5.28 31.82
C ALA A 13 -6.28 -5.58 30.35
N ALA A 14 -6.95 -4.67 29.64
CA ALA A 14 -6.93 -4.65 28.20
C ALA A 14 -5.47 -4.39 27.81
N VAL A 15 -4.75 -5.48 27.51
CA VAL A 15 -3.53 -5.38 26.73
C VAL A 15 -4.02 -4.82 25.39
N ASN A 16 -3.80 -3.53 25.16
CA ASN A 16 -3.93 -2.94 23.84
C ASN A 16 -2.84 -3.59 22.99
N TYR A 17 -3.11 -4.77 22.45
CA TYR A 17 -2.37 -5.22 21.28
C TYR A 17 -2.68 -4.18 20.22
N ALA A 18 -1.68 -3.37 19.87
CA ALA A 18 -1.76 -2.55 18.69
C ALA A 18 -2.02 -3.52 17.52
N TYR A 19 -3.20 -3.42 16.93
CA TYR A 19 -3.62 -4.28 15.84
C TYR A 19 -3.16 -3.61 14.56
N SER A 20 -2.40 -4.33 13.76
CA SER A 20 -2.04 -3.90 12.42
C SER A 20 -2.88 -4.64 11.37
N ALA A 21 -3.23 -3.94 10.28
CA ALA A 21 -4.33 -4.32 9.38
C ALA A 21 -3.90 -4.59 7.93
N GLY A 22 -2.61 -4.61 7.64
CA GLY A 22 -2.11 -4.56 6.27
C GLY A 22 -2.16 -3.15 5.68
N ILE A 23 -1.58 -2.99 4.49
CA ILE A 23 -1.58 -1.72 3.76
C ILE A 23 -2.42 -1.86 2.50
N GLU A 24 -3.37 -0.94 2.35
CA GLU A 24 -4.20 -0.85 1.16
C GLU A 24 -3.73 0.30 0.28
N MET A 25 -3.51 0.00 -0.99
CA MET A 25 -3.20 0.94 -2.05
C MET A 25 -4.33 0.95 -3.06
N ASN A 26 -4.78 2.13 -3.47
CA ASN A 26 -5.88 2.31 -4.40
C ASN A 26 -5.48 3.28 -5.50
N ILE A 27 -5.59 2.85 -6.76
CA ILE A 27 -5.46 3.72 -7.94
C ILE A 27 -6.84 3.86 -8.58
N SER A 28 -7.33 5.09 -8.62
CA SER A 28 -8.68 5.38 -9.11
C SER A 28 -8.76 6.70 -9.87
N PRO A 29 -9.69 6.81 -10.83
CA PRO A 29 -10.00 8.08 -11.48
C PRO A 29 -10.60 9.09 -10.47
N ASP A 30 -10.14 10.35 -10.55
CA ASP A 30 -10.71 11.49 -9.83
C ASP A 30 -10.93 12.66 -10.80
N GLY A 31 -12.15 12.77 -11.31
CA GLY A 31 -12.49 13.73 -12.36
C GLY A 31 -11.70 13.44 -13.65
N SER A 32 -10.86 14.39 -14.06
CA SER A 32 -9.95 14.26 -15.22
C SER A 32 -8.57 13.70 -14.86
N ASN A 33 -8.36 13.33 -13.61
CA ASN A 33 -7.07 12.90 -13.08
C ASN A 33 -7.12 11.42 -12.68
N VAL A 34 -5.96 10.85 -12.40
CA VAL A 34 -5.83 9.60 -11.65
C VAL A 34 -5.18 9.91 -10.31
N LYS A 35 -5.72 9.32 -9.23
CA LYS A 35 -5.14 9.36 -7.90
C LYS A 35 -4.72 7.97 -7.48
N ALA A 36 -3.50 7.86 -6.99
CA ALA A 36 -3.07 6.72 -6.19
C ALA A 36 -3.00 7.15 -4.73
N THR A 37 -3.55 6.33 -3.84
CA THR A 37 -3.54 6.56 -2.39
C THR A 37 -3.12 5.29 -1.70
N TYR A 38 -2.48 5.42 -0.53
CA TYR A 38 -2.17 4.29 0.32
C TYR A 38 -2.46 4.65 1.78
N SER A 39 -2.87 3.65 2.54
CA SER A 39 -3.00 3.76 3.99
C SER A 39 -3.02 2.39 4.64
N GLY A 40 -2.51 2.31 5.87
CA GLY A 40 -2.61 1.11 6.68
C GLY A 40 -1.41 0.97 7.61
N SER A 41 -1.16 -0.26 8.04
CA SER A 41 -0.03 -0.57 8.90
C SER A 41 0.49 -1.99 8.65
N LEU A 42 1.75 -2.24 9.01
CA LEU A 42 2.35 -3.58 9.03
C LEU A 42 3.08 -3.83 10.35
N ASP A 43 2.91 -5.02 10.93
CA ASP A 43 3.74 -5.49 12.04
C ASP A 43 5.08 -6.01 11.49
N LEU A 44 6.17 -5.32 11.86
CA LEU A 44 7.52 -5.64 11.40
C LEU A 44 8.24 -6.66 12.28
N SER A 45 7.61 -7.14 13.35
CA SER A 45 8.24 -8.04 14.32
C SER A 45 8.74 -9.34 13.68
N GLY A 46 8.00 -9.88 12.69
CA GLY A 46 8.43 -11.05 11.92
C GLY A 46 9.74 -10.79 11.17
N PHE A 47 9.81 -9.65 10.46
CA PHE A 47 10.96 -9.26 9.66
C PHE A 47 12.22 -8.97 10.48
N PHE A 48 12.08 -8.35 11.65
CA PHE A 48 13.24 -8.15 12.54
C PHE A 48 13.83 -9.48 13.04
N ASN A 49 13.01 -10.52 13.23
CA ASN A 49 13.48 -11.84 13.65
C ASN A 49 14.16 -12.60 12.51
N SER A 50 13.71 -12.41 11.27
CA SER A 50 14.38 -12.97 10.08
C SER A 50 15.60 -12.17 9.64
N GLY A 51 15.79 -10.95 10.15
CA GLY A 51 16.89 -10.06 9.81
C GLY A 51 16.73 -9.40 8.44
N SER A 52 15.50 -9.27 7.97
CA SER A 52 15.14 -8.78 6.63
C SER A 52 14.95 -7.26 6.55
N VAL A 53 14.86 -6.56 7.69
CA VAL A 53 14.80 -5.10 7.74
C VAL A 53 16.21 -4.51 7.69
N GLU A 54 16.51 -3.79 6.62
CA GLU A 54 17.79 -3.09 6.43
C GLU A 54 17.61 -1.57 6.40
N SER A 55 18.60 -0.85 6.94
CA SER A 55 18.67 0.60 6.93
C SER A 55 19.30 1.09 5.62
N MET A 56 18.63 2.03 4.97
CA MET A 56 19.08 2.68 3.74
C MET A 56 19.11 4.19 3.91
N TYR A 57 20.19 4.80 3.41
CA TYR A 57 20.26 6.25 3.24
C TYR A 57 19.68 6.62 1.88
N SER A 58 18.49 7.21 1.88
CA SER A 58 17.86 7.77 0.70
C SER A 58 17.92 9.30 0.75
N GLY A 59 18.29 9.91 -0.37
CA GLY A 59 18.31 11.35 -0.52
C GLY A 59 17.27 11.81 -1.53
N GLY A 60 16.28 12.57 -1.08
CA GLY A 60 15.39 13.34 -1.95
C GLY A 60 13.92 12.96 -1.85
N GLU A 61 13.08 13.94 -2.12
CA GLU A 61 11.65 13.74 -2.31
C GLU A 61 11.40 13.25 -3.73
N GLU A 62 10.80 12.07 -3.86
CA GLU A 62 10.49 11.46 -5.15
C GLU A 62 9.22 10.62 -5.02
N ALA A 63 8.41 10.56 -6.09
CA ALA A 63 7.32 9.61 -6.17
C ALA A 63 7.29 9.00 -7.56
N LEU A 64 6.93 7.73 -7.63
CA LEU A 64 7.03 6.96 -8.86
C LEU A 64 5.94 5.91 -8.99
N LEU A 65 5.52 5.70 -10.24
CA LEU A 65 4.68 4.58 -10.66
C LEU A 65 5.34 3.90 -11.87
N TRP A 66 5.65 2.62 -11.76
CA TRP A 66 6.14 1.79 -12.86
C TRP A 66 5.31 0.50 -12.87
N PRO A 67 4.32 0.39 -13.76
CA PRO A 67 3.44 -0.78 -13.75
C PRO A 67 4.07 -2.06 -14.31
N GLN A 68 5.00 -1.91 -15.25
CA GLN A 68 5.74 -3.03 -15.84
C GLN A 68 6.70 -3.69 -14.84
N GLU A 69 7.54 -2.88 -14.17
CA GLU A 69 8.37 -3.31 -13.04
C GLU A 69 7.66 -2.82 -11.78
N PRO A 70 6.90 -3.66 -11.05
CA PRO A 70 5.80 -3.30 -10.12
C PRO A 70 6.20 -2.38 -8.94
N VAL A 71 6.64 -1.18 -9.28
CA VAL A 71 7.12 -0.13 -8.40
C VAL A 71 6.01 0.89 -8.25
N ILE A 72 5.73 1.21 -7.01
CA ILE A 72 4.80 2.27 -6.63
C ILE A 72 5.26 2.81 -5.30
N GLY A 73 5.51 4.10 -5.22
CA GLY A 73 5.98 4.65 -3.95
C GLY A 73 6.09 6.15 -3.92
N VAL A 74 6.12 6.65 -2.70
CA VAL A 74 6.36 8.04 -2.35
C VAL A 74 7.50 8.05 -1.33
N SER A 75 8.56 8.78 -1.61
CA SER A 75 9.59 9.21 -0.66
C SER A 75 9.38 10.71 -0.42
N THR A 76 9.00 11.10 0.78
CA THR A 76 8.93 12.51 1.20
C THR A 76 10.15 12.93 2.03
N THR A 77 11.15 12.06 2.09
CA THR A 77 12.28 12.19 3.01
C THR A 77 13.39 13.08 2.45
N SER A 78 13.64 14.20 3.13
CA SER A 78 14.85 15.01 2.94
C SER A 78 16.10 14.23 3.36
N ALA A 79 17.27 14.60 2.83
CA ALA A 79 18.54 13.84 2.84
C ALA A 79 19.13 13.42 4.22
N GLU A 80 18.42 13.64 5.33
CA GLU A 80 18.86 13.30 6.70
C GLU A 80 18.01 12.20 7.35
N THR A 81 17.11 11.55 6.61
CA THR A 81 16.16 10.60 7.21
C THR A 81 16.53 9.15 6.88
N GLU A 82 16.47 8.29 7.89
CA GLU A 82 16.77 6.86 7.76
C GLU A 82 15.56 6.13 7.20
N MET A 83 15.74 5.43 6.07
CA MET A 83 14.70 4.60 5.49
C MET A 83 14.91 3.15 5.86
N GLY A 84 13.83 2.46 6.22
CA GLY A 84 13.80 1.03 6.38
C GLY A 84 13.41 0.37 5.06
N SER A 85 13.97 -0.80 4.80
CA SER A 85 13.61 -1.64 3.66
C SER A 85 13.46 -3.09 4.09
N ILE A 86 12.44 -3.78 3.57
CA ILE A 86 12.23 -5.22 3.74
C ILE A 86 12.53 -5.90 2.42
N TRP A 87 13.44 -6.88 2.44
CA TRP A 87 13.85 -7.65 1.26
C TRP A 87 13.40 -9.11 1.35
N GLY A 88 13.53 -9.83 0.23
CA GLY A 88 13.33 -11.28 0.20
C GLY A 88 11.86 -11.71 0.29
N ILE A 89 10.95 -10.87 -0.20
CA ILE A 89 9.50 -11.10 -0.10
C ILE A 89 9.07 -12.40 -0.80
N ASP A 90 8.37 -13.28 -0.09
CA ASP A 90 7.95 -14.61 -0.58
C ASP A 90 7.02 -14.54 -1.80
N SER A 91 6.03 -13.64 -1.75
CA SER A 91 5.04 -13.44 -2.81
C SER A 91 5.04 -11.97 -3.21
N PRO A 92 5.97 -11.55 -4.08
CA PRO A 92 6.10 -10.16 -4.50
C PRO A 92 4.88 -9.68 -5.31
N LEU A 93 4.74 -8.37 -5.45
CA LEU A 93 3.65 -7.79 -6.23
C LEU A 93 3.86 -8.13 -7.71
N PRO A 94 2.89 -8.71 -8.43
CA PRO A 94 3.04 -8.94 -9.87
C PRO A 94 2.95 -7.62 -10.64
N SER A 95 3.44 -7.59 -11.88
CA SER A 95 3.21 -6.48 -12.80
C SER A 95 1.71 -6.16 -12.93
N PHE A 96 1.39 -4.88 -12.88
CA PHE A 96 0.02 -4.36 -12.91
C PHE A 96 -0.20 -3.39 -14.08
N GLY A 97 0.64 -3.47 -15.12
CA GLY A 97 0.49 -2.68 -16.34
C GLY A 97 1.65 -2.85 -17.30
N SER A 98 1.69 -2.01 -18.33
CA SER A 98 2.67 -2.10 -19.42
C SER A 98 3.49 -0.84 -19.65
N ASP A 99 3.27 0.22 -18.85
CA ASP A 99 4.02 1.46 -18.98
C ASP A 99 5.38 1.37 -18.26
N VAL A 100 6.35 2.15 -18.75
CA VAL A 100 7.76 2.04 -18.37
C VAL A 100 8.10 2.92 -17.17
N GLN A 101 7.48 4.09 -17.01
CA GLN A 101 7.68 4.93 -15.83
C GLN A 101 6.74 6.14 -15.92
N SER A 102 6.03 6.43 -14.84
CA SER A 102 5.16 7.60 -14.71
C SER A 102 5.49 8.35 -13.42
N VAL A 103 5.80 9.64 -13.55
CA VAL A 103 6.06 10.55 -12.44
C VAL A 103 4.77 11.35 -12.17
N PRO A 104 4.28 11.42 -10.91
CA PRO A 104 3.08 12.18 -10.59
C PRO A 104 3.34 13.69 -10.58
N ASP A 105 2.31 14.47 -10.89
CA ASP A 105 2.37 15.94 -10.84
C ASP A 105 2.44 16.49 -9.41
N SER A 106 1.95 15.71 -8.43
CA SER A 106 2.05 16.03 -7.01
C SER A 106 1.91 14.76 -6.17
N PHE A 107 2.54 14.76 -5.00
CA PHE A 107 2.45 13.67 -4.01
C PHE A 107 2.50 14.24 -2.58
N TYR A 108 2.10 13.44 -1.60
CA TYR A 108 2.05 13.81 -0.18
C TYR A 108 2.03 12.56 0.71
N GLY A 109 2.32 12.75 1.99
CA GLY A 109 2.17 11.72 3.03
C GLY A 109 3.51 11.15 3.51
N ASP A 110 3.40 9.99 4.14
CA ASP A 110 4.51 9.26 4.76
C ASP A 110 5.34 8.55 3.69
N SER A 111 6.66 8.41 3.87
CA SER A 111 7.47 7.67 2.89
C SER A 111 7.05 6.20 2.92
N PHE A 112 6.55 5.69 1.80
CA PHE A 112 6.14 4.29 1.66
C PHE A 112 6.10 3.87 0.20
N GLY A 113 6.47 2.62 -0.07
CA GLY A 113 6.21 2.01 -1.37
C GLY A 113 6.83 0.65 -1.56
N VAL A 114 6.59 0.11 -2.75
CA VAL A 114 7.28 -1.06 -3.30
C VAL A 114 8.30 -0.56 -4.32
N THR A 115 9.53 -1.02 -4.20
CA THR A 115 10.65 -0.73 -5.11
C THR A 115 11.28 -2.02 -5.60
N ILE A 116 12.21 -1.91 -6.54
CA ILE A 116 13.05 -3.02 -7.02
C ILE A 116 14.53 -2.68 -6.87
N ASP A 117 15.35 -3.65 -6.50
CA ASP A 117 16.80 -3.53 -6.66
C ASP A 117 17.16 -3.72 -8.14
N SER A 118 17.76 -2.70 -8.75
CA SER A 118 18.24 -2.75 -10.13
C SER A 118 19.28 -3.85 -10.43
N GLY A 119 19.96 -4.36 -9.41
CA GLY A 119 21.00 -5.37 -9.53
C GLY A 119 20.49 -6.81 -9.42
N THR A 120 19.44 -7.05 -8.64
CA THR A 120 18.90 -8.41 -8.41
C THR A 120 17.48 -8.62 -8.96
N SER A 121 16.78 -7.53 -9.30
CA SER A 121 15.35 -7.53 -9.60
C SER A 121 14.46 -7.99 -8.44
N ASP A 122 15.00 -8.05 -7.22
CA ASP A 122 14.22 -8.35 -6.02
C ASP A 122 13.37 -7.13 -5.65
N GLN A 123 12.14 -7.38 -5.23
CA GLN A 123 11.28 -6.33 -4.70
C GLN A 123 11.57 -6.07 -3.23
N ALA A 124 11.45 -4.80 -2.85
CA ALA A 124 11.46 -4.38 -1.45
C ALA A 124 10.29 -3.49 -1.12
N ILE A 125 9.87 -3.56 0.14
CA ILE A 125 8.97 -2.58 0.75
C ILE A 125 9.86 -1.56 1.45
N PHE A 126 9.63 -0.28 1.23
CA PHE A 126 10.36 0.78 1.91
C PHE A 126 9.44 1.66 2.75
N PHE A 127 9.97 2.24 3.82
CA PHE A 127 9.28 3.16 4.71
C PHE A 127 10.28 4.06 5.47
N ASP A 128 9.81 5.12 6.11
CA ASP A 128 10.62 5.88 7.05
C ASP A 128 10.74 5.14 8.38
N VAL A 129 11.95 4.99 8.92
CA VAL A 129 12.15 4.31 10.22
C VAL A 129 11.47 5.07 11.36
N LYS A 130 11.30 6.40 11.23
CA LYS A 130 10.61 7.21 12.25
C LYS A 130 9.11 6.89 12.37
N ASP A 131 8.53 6.23 11.35
CA ASP A 131 7.10 5.89 11.30
C ASP A 131 6.82 4.53 11.96
N ILE A 132 7.85 3.86 12.48
CA ILE A 132 7.76 2.63 13.27
C ILE A 132 7.51 2.97 14.74
N ASP A 133 6.46 2.40 15.33
CA ASP A 133 6.14 2.59 16.75
C ASP A 133 6.95 1.67 17.69
N GLU A 134 6.73 1.80 19.00
CA GLU A 134 7.39 0.99 20.03
C GLU A 134 7.05 -0.51 19.98
N ASN A 135 6.04 -0.91 19.21
CA ASN A 135 5.62 -2.29 18.99
C ASN A 135 6.12 -2.85 17.66
N ASN A 136 7.03 -2.15 16.97
CA ASN A 136 7.49 -2.46 15.61
C ASN A 136 6.39 -2.39 14.55
N ILE A 137 5.35 -1.61 14.76
CA ILE A 137 4.30 -1.42 13.76
C ILE A 137 4.61 -0.14 12.99
N VAL A 138 4.77 -0.27 11.67
CA VAL A 138 4.83 0.89 10.77
C VAL A 138 3.43 1.26 10.34
N SER A 139 3.05 2.54 10.46
CA SER A 139 1.76 3.06 10.00
C SER A 139 1.98 4.16 8.99
N VAL A 140 1.35 4.04 7.82
CA VAL A 140 1.60 4.93 6.69
C VAL A 140 0.30 5.43 6.08
N SER A 141 0.35 6.63 5.52
CA SER A 141 -0.72 7.21 4.73
C SER A 141 -0.17 8.22 3.73
N GLY A 142 -0.75 8.24 2.53
CA GLY A 142 -0.34 9.22 1.53
C GLY A 142 -0.93 8.97 0.16
N GLY A 143 -0.34 9.63 -0.83
CA GLY A 143 -0.76 9.45 -2.21
C GLY A 143 -0.07 10.36 -3.20
N MET A 144 -0.47 10.17 -4.45
CA MET A 144 0.03 10.87 -5.63
C MET A 144 -1.09 11.13 -6.61
N THR A 145 -0.96 12.22 -7.38
CA THR A 145 -1.93 12.65 -8.38
C THR A 145 -1.27 12.78 -9.74
N PHE A 146 -1.89 12.19 -10.75
CA PHE A 146 -1.53 12.30 -12.16
C PHE A 146 -2.60 13.13 -12.86
N GLN A 147 -2.27 14.37 -13.19
CA GLN A 147 -3.18 15.34 -13.79
C GLN A 147 -3.43 15.03 -15.26
N ASN A 148 -4.69 15.13 -15.68
CA ASN A 148 -5.10 14.92 -17.08
C ASN A 148 -4.66 13.56 -17.64
N LYS A 149 -4.71 12.53 -16.79
CA LYS A 149 -4.42 11.13 -17.14
C LYS A 149 -5.64 10.27 -16.91
N THR A 150 -5.75 9.20 -17.68
CA THR A 150 -6.65 8.07 -17.46
C THR A 150 -5.88 6.84 -16.97
N ILE A 151 -6.59 5.79 -16.53
CA ILE A 151 -5.95 4.53 -16.11
C ILE A 151 -5.18 3.93 -17.30
N SER A 152 -5.78 4.01 -18.50
CA SER A 152 -5.14 3.57 -19.73
C SER A 152 -3.93 4.42 -20.14
N ASP A 153 -3.92 5.73 -19.87
CA ASP A 153 -2.76 6.58 -20.19
C ASP A 153 -1.53 6.23 -19.33
N LEU A 154 -1.77 5.69 -18.13
CA LEU A 154 -0.73 5.17 -17.23
C LEU A 154 -0.40 3.69 -17.53
N GLY A 155 -1.00 3.12 -18.59
CA GLY A 155 -0.80 1.72 -18.98
C GLY A 155 -1.19 0.71 -17.91
N LEU A 156 -2.13 1.05 -17.02
CA LEU A 156 -2.52 0.23 -15.88
C LEU A 156 -3.55 -0.82 -16.27
N ASN A 157 -3.38 -2.04 -15.76
CA ASN A 157 -4.35 -3.10 -15.85
C ASN A 157 -5.31 -3.05 -14.65
N LEU A 158 -6.59 -3.22 -14.91
CA LEU A 158 -7.61 -3.24 -13.85
C LEU A 158 -7.50 -4.52 -13.04
N GLY A 159 -7.67 -4.43 -11.73
CA GLY A 159 -7.68 -5.59 -10.86
C GLY A 159 -7.27 -5.31 -9.43
N THR A 160 -7.15 -6.39 -8.66
CA THR A 160 -6.59 -6.40 -7.31
C THR A 160 -5.34 -7.26 -7.34
N TYR A 161 -4.24 -6.68 -6.89
CA TYR A 161 -2.92 -7.29 -6.81
C TYR A 161 -2.52 -7.34 -5.35
N GLN A 162 -1.78 -8.37 -4.96
CA GLN A 162 -1.39 -8.55 -3.57
C GLN A 162 0.07 -8.96 -3.49
N MET A 163 0.75 -8.38 -2.52
CA MET A 163 2.04 -8.83 -2.03
C MET A 163 1.80 -9.46 -0.66
N ASN A 164 2.36 -10.65 -0.45
CA ASN A 164 2.26 -11.42 0.78
C ASN A 164 3.65 -11.91 1.19
N ASP A 165 3.82 -12.14 2.49
CA ASP A 165 5.03 -12.71 3.05
C ASP A 165 4.69 -13.64 4.22
N SER A 166 5.51 -14.66 4.49
CA SER A 166 5.30 -15.54 5.65
C SER A 166 5.65 -14.87 6.99
N ASP A 167 6.45 -13.81 6.97
CA ASP A 167 6.77 -12.99 8.15
C ASP A 167 5.71 -11.90 8.44
N PHE A 168 4.75 -11.67 7.55
CA PHE A 168 3.58 -10.83 7.85
C PHE A 168 2.75 -11.42 8.99
N ALA A 169 2.19 -10.55 9.84
CA ALA A 169 1.27 -11.02 10.87
C ALA A 169 -0.01 -11.58 10.24
N GLN A 170 -0.71 -12.44 10.97
CA GLN A 170 -1.88 -13.14 10.45
C GLN A 170 -2.94 -12.14 9.95
N GLY A 171 -3.24 -12.21 8.65
CA GLY A 171 -4.24 -11.37 8.01
C GLY A 171 -3.70 -10.08 7.40
N GLU A 172 -2.40 -9.81 7.55
CA GLU A 172 -1.74 -8.69 6.89
C GLU A 172 -1.30 -9.05 5.47
N ASN A 173 -1.37 -8.04 4.60
CA ASN A 173 -0.80 -8.06 3.27
C ASN A 173 -0.66 -6.62 2.78
N ILE A 174 -0.02 -6.44 1.62
CA ILE A 174 -0.10 -5.21 0.86
C ILE A 174 -1.02 -5.48 -0.33
N THR A 175 -2.16 -4.78 -0.38
CA THR A 175 -3.13 -4.94 -1.47
C THR A 175 -3.18 -3.68 -2.33
N LEU A 176 -3.00 -3.83 -3.64
CA LEU A 176 -3.17 -2.77 -4.64
C LEU A 176 -4.45 -3.01 -5.44
N THR A 177 -5.37 -2.04 -5.45
CA THR A 177 -6.58 -2.10 -6.27
C THR A 177 -6.60 -0.99 -7.32
N ILE A 178 -6.83 -1.36 -8.57
CA ILE A 178 -6.93 -0.44 -9.72
C ILE A 178 -8.37 -0.47 -10.25
N THR A 179 -9.09 0.64 -10.09
CA THR A 179 -10.51 0.74 -10.44
C THR A 179 -10.73 1.41 -11.80
N PRO A 180 -11.75 0.99 -12.58
CA PRO A 180 -12.04 1.54 -13.91
C PRO A 180 -12.57 2.97 -13.90
N GLU A 181 -12.47 3.64 -15.06
CA GLU A 181 -13.14 4.93 -15.28
C GLU A 181 -14.68 4.80 -15.18
N PRO A 182 -15.38 5.82 -14.64
CA PRO A 182 -16.85 5.82 -14.59
C PRO A 182 -17.51 5.58 -15.95
N ALA A 183 -16.92 6.11 -17.03
CA ALA A 183 -17.42 5.91 -18.40
C ALA A 183 -17.28 4.44 -18.86
N THR A 184 -16.20 3.78 -18.49
CA THR A 184 -15.97 2.34 -18.74
C THR A 184 -17.06 1.50 -18.06
N MET A 185 -17.40 1.82 -16.81
CA MET A 185 -18.49 1.16 -16.08
C MET A 185 -19.86 1.37 -16.72
N ALA A 186 -20.15 2.58 -17.19
CA ALA A 186 -21.41 2.89 -17.88
C ALA A 186 -21.56 2.10 -19.19
N LEU A 187 -20.49 2.01 -19.98
CA LEU A 187 -20.46 1.22 -21.23
C LEU A 187 -20.67 -0.27 -20.97
N LEU A 188 -20.02 -0.84 -19.95
CA LEU A 188 -20.23 -2.24 -19.57
C LEU A 188 -21.69 -2.50 -19.13
N GLY A 189 -22.27 -1.61 -18.33
CA GLY A 189 -23.67 -1.70 -17.91
C GLY A 189 -24.65 -1.64 -19.08
N LEU A 190 -24.43 -0.71 -20.02
CA LEU A 190 -25.27 -0.58 -21.22
C LEU A 190 -25.11 -1.77 -22.17
N GLY A 191 -23.88 -2.26 -22.38
CA GLY A 191 -23.61 -3.44 -23.20
C GLY A 191 -24.34 -4.69 -22.70
N GLY A 192 -24.35 -4.92 -21.38
CA GLY A 192 -25.10 -6.02 -20.77
C GLY A 192 -26.63 -5.91 -20.98
N LEU A 193 -27.18 -4.69 -20.92
CA LEU A 193 -28.59 -4.42 -21.20
C LEU A 193 -28.98 -4.73 -22.66
N PHE A 194 -28.11 -4.42 -23.63
CA PHE A 194 -28.39 -4.70 -25.05
C PHE A 194 -28.28 -6.19 -25.39
N ILE A 195 -27.37 -6.94 -24.75
CA ILE A 195 -27.27 -8.39 -24.94
C ILE A 195 -28.51 -9.10 -24.38
N ARG A 196 -28.98 -8.69 -23.20
CA ARG A 196 -30.17 -9.29 -22.57
C ARG A 196 -31.45 -9.06 -23.37
N ARG A 197 -31.56 -7.96 -24.11
CA ARG A 197 -32.73 -7.63 -24.94
C ARG A 197 -32.79 -8.38 -26.28
N ARG A 198 -31.67 -8.99 -26.72
CA ARG A 198 -31.60 -9.73 -27.99
C ARG A 198 -31.89 -11.24 -27.84
N SER A 199 -31.99 -11.74 -26.61
CA SER A 199 -32.36 -13.14 -26.34
C SER A 199 -33.84 -13.32 -25.91
N SER A 200 -34.68 -12.30 -26.13
CA SER A 200 -36.14 -12.34 -25.87
C SER A 200 -36.90 -12.34 -27.19
#